data_AF-T1HJG5-F1
#
_entry.id   AF-T1HJG5-F1
#
_cell.length_a   1.000
_cell.length_b   1.000
_cell.length_c   1.000
_cell.angle_alpha   90.00
_cell.angle_beta   90.00
_cell.angle_gamma   90.00
#
_symmetry.space_group_name_H-M   'P 1'
#
loop_
_entity.id
_entity.type
_entity.pdbx_description
1 polymer ?
#
loop_
_entity_poly.entity_id
_entity_poly.type
_entity_poly.pdbx_seq_one_letter_code
_entity_poly.pdbx_strand_id
1 'polypeptide(L)'
;MIDQEAWQELSELYLSEQDYSKAAFCMEELILHNPHNHLFHQRLADIKYTQGGYDNLELAKSYYCQAIKLNPMNMRALYGIVLTCYNIIASQKCTSSKKKEANNLITWALKRIHERYRESNVEDNQVTAIENLMSSLQINSATNL
;
A
#
# COMPACT_ATOMS: atom_id res chain seq x y z
N MET A 1 11.57 27.74 -0.52
CA MET A 1 11.62 26.75 0.56
C MET A 1 10.17 26.45 0.91
N ILE A 2 9.70 25.24 0.67
CA ILE A 2 8.34 24.85 1.03
C ILE A 2 8.36 24.35 2.48
N ASP A 3 7.33 24.69 3.25
CA ASP A 3 7.18 24.18 4.61
C ASP A 3 6.61 22.76 4.54
N GLN A 4 7.50 21.77 4.58
CA GLN A 4 7.13 20.35 4.43
C GLN A 4 6.33 19.83 5.64
N GLU A 5 6.59 20.36 6.83
CA GLU A 5 5.86 19.98 8.05
C GLU A 5 4.41 20.45 7.94
N ALA A 6 4.18 21.69 7.51
CA ALA A 6 2.82 22.20 7.29
C ALA A 6 2.02 21.36 6.28
N TRP A 7 2.65 20.86 5.20
CA TRP A 7 1.98 19.97 4.24
C TRP A 7 1.67 18.59 4.81
N GLN A 8 2.52 18.05 5.69
CA GLN A 8 2.26 16.80 6.38
C GLN A 8 1.09 16.93 7.36
N GLU A 9 1.08 17.99 8.18
CA GLU A 9 -0.01 18.28 9.11
C GLU A 9 -1.33 18.52 8.37
N LEU A 10 -1.30 19.22 7.24
CA LEU A 10 -2.49 19.43 6.41
C LEU A 10 -3.00 18.12 5.80
N SER A 11 -2.10 17.24 5.35
CA SER A 11 -2.46 15.90 4.87
C SER A 11 -3.12 15.08 5.97
N GLU A 12 -2.59 15.12 7.20
CA GLU A 12 -3.16 14.44 8.36
C GLU A 12 -4.55 14.97 8.71
N LEU A 13 -4.72 16.30 8.69
CA LEU A 13 -6.01 16.94 8.93
C LEU A 13 -7.06 16.51 7.88
N TYR A 14 -6.69 16.43 6.61
CA TYR A 14 -7.60 15.91 5.59
C TYR A 14 -7.92 14.43 5.78
N LEU A 15 -6.99 13.63 6.31
CA LEU A 15 -7.26 12.24 6.64
C LEU A 15 -8.22 12.09 7.82
N SER A 16 -8.12 12.94 8.85
CA SER A 16 -9.08 12.92 9.97
C SER A 16 -10.49 13.30 9.53
N GLU A 17 -10.59 14.20 8.54
CA GLU A 17 -11.86 14.60 7.92
C GLU A 17 -12.32 13.67 6.78
N GLN A 18 -11.59 12.57 6.50
CA GLN A 18 -11.88 11.62 5.43
C GLN A 18 -11.87 12.23 4.01
N ASP A 19 -11.29 13.42 3.83
CA ASP A 19 -11.09 14.05 2.52
C ASP A 19 -9.80 13.51 1.87
N TYR A 20 -9.85 12.24 1.49
CA TYR A 20 -8.71 11.51 0.95
C TYR A 20 -8.13 12.14 -0.34
N SER A 21 -8.97 12.83 -1.10
CA SER A 21 -8.58 13.52 -2.35
C SER A 21 -7.56 14.62 -2.07
N LYS A 22 -7.86 15.46 -1.07
CA LYS A 22 -6.97 16.54 -0.67
C LYS A 22 -5.76 16.02 0.09
N ALA A 23 -5.92 14.99 0.94
CA ALA A 23 -4.79 14.34 1.58
C ALA A 23 -3.79 13.77 0.56
N ALA A 24 -4.28 13.13 -0.50
CA ALA A 24 -3.43 12.61 -1.57
C ALA A 24 -2.69 13.73 -2.29
N PHE A 25 -3.36 14.85 -2.60
CA PHE A 25 -2.75 16.02 -3.22
C PHE A 25 -1.61 16.59 -2.36
N CYS A 26 -1.82 16.73 -1.04
CA CYS A 26 -0.77 17.16 -0.12
C CYS A 26 0.46 16.25 -0.17
N MET A 27 0.25 14.92 -0.24
CA MET A 27 1.35 13.97 -0.35
C MET A 27 2.04 14.01 -1.72
N GLU A 28 1.32 14.27 -2.80
CA GLU A 28 1.89 14.44 -4.14
C GLU A 28 2.85 15.64 -4.18
N GLU A 29 2.47 16.77 -3.59
CA GLU A 29 3.35 17.95 -3.43
C GLU A 29 4.60 17.61 -2.62
N LEU A 30 4.45 16.89 -1.50
CA LEU A 30 5.59 16.44 -0.69
C LEU A 30 6.56 15.54 -1.47
N ILE A 31 6.05 14.67 -2.36
CA ILE A 31 6.88 13.82 -3.23
C ILE A 31 7.61 14.66 -4.28
N LEU A 32 6.96 15.68 -4.87
CA LEU A 32 7.62 16.56 -5.84
C LEU A 32 8.85 17.25 -5.23
N HIS A 33 8.76 17.63 -3.95
CA HIS A 33 9.88 18.24 -3.25
C HIS A 33 10.93 17.24 -2.74
N ASN A 34 10.52 16.04 -2.30
CA ASN A 34 11.41 14.99 -1.80
C ASN A 34 11.13 13.62 -2.48
N PRO A 35 11.51 13.43 -3.75
CA PRO A 35 11.12 12.24 -4.52
C PRO A 35 11.74 10.93 -4.02
N HIS A 36 12.82 11.01 -3.23
CA HIS A 36 13.53 9.86 -2.67
C HIS A 36 13.05 9.44 -1.27
N ASN A 37 12.07 10.14 -0.70
CA ASN A 37 11.54 9.77 0.62
C ASN A 37 10.53 8.61 0.50
N HIS A 38 10.94 7.40 0.90
CA HIS A 38 10.09 6.22 0.83
C HIS A 38 8.81 6.31 1.67
N LEU A 39 8.81 7.10 2.75
CA LEU A 39 7.64 7.26 3.63
C LEU A 39 6.53 8.03 2.92
N PHE A 40 6.88 9.00 2.06
CA PHE A 40 5.88 9.76 1.31
C PHE A 40 5.19 8.91 0.26
N HIS A 41 5.96 8.10 -0.48
CA HIS A 41 5.39 7.12 -1.41
C HIS A 41 4.51 6.10 -0.68
N GLN A 42 4.94 5.59 0.47
CA GLN A 42 4.13 4.66 1.26
C GLN A 42 2.85 5.33 1.80
N ARG A 43 2.91 6.58 2.27
CA ARG A 43 1.74 7.30 2.77
C ARG A 43 0.75 7.59 1.63
N LEU A 44 1.22 8.06 0.47
CA LEU A 44 0.35 8.25 -0.69
C LEU A 44 -0.30 6.94 -1.14
N ALA A 45 0.45 5.82 -1.12
CA ALA A 45 -0.11 4.51 -1.41
C ALA A 45 -1.20 4.10 -0.42
N ASP A 46 -1.02 4.31 0.89
CA ASP A 46 -2.03 4.07 1.91
C ASP A 46 -3.31 4.88 1.63
N ILE A 47 -3.17 6.15 1.24
CA ILE A 47 -4.31 7.04 0.93
C ILE A 47 -5.04 6.55 -0.32
N LYS A 48 -4.32 6.26 -1.43
CA LYS A 48 -4.94 5.74 -2.66
C LYS A 48 -5.62 4.38 -2.42
N TYR A 49 -5.01 3.50 -1.62
CA TYR A 49 -5.63 2.24 -1.23
C TYR A 49 -6.95 2.48 -0.49
N THR A 50 -6.95 3.43 0.46
CA THR A 50 -8.13 3.80 1.25
C THR A 50 -9.25 4.42 0.41
N GLN A 51 -8.91 5.23 -0.60
CA GLN A 51 -9.88 5.76 -1.58
C GLN A 51 -10.62 4.65 -2.32
N GLY A 52 -10.00 3.48 -2.46
CA GLY A 52 -10.60 2.32 -3.11
C GLY A 52 -10.87 2.55 -4.60
N GLY A 53 -11.53 1.58 -5.23
CA GLY A 53 -11.70 1.57 -6.68
C GLY A 53 -10.46 1.07 -7.41
N TYR A 54 -10.70 0.43 -8.57
CA TYR A 54 -9.67 -0.32 -9.27
C TYR A 54 -8.46 0.53 -9.70
N ASP A 55 -8.70 1.75 -10.16
CA ASP A 55 -7.64 2.63 -10.66
C ASP A 55 -6.76 3.15 -9.51
N ASN A 56 -7.36 3.47 -8.35
CA ASN A 56 -6.59 3.86 -7.17
C ASN A 56 -5.82 2.68 -6.58
N LEU A 57 -6.34 1.45 -6.65
CA LEU A 57 -5.59 0.26 -6.23
C LEU A 57 -4.35 0.03 -7.10
N GLU A 58 -4.43 0.25 -8.42
CA GLU A 58 -3.24 0.17 -9.30
C GLU A 58 -2.21 1.26 -8.99
N LEU A 59 -2.67 2.47 -8.67
CA LEU A 59 -1.79 3.55 -8.21
C LEU A 59 -1.14 3.20 -6.87
N ALA A 60 -1.93 2.71 -5.90
CA ALA A 60 -1.42 2.29 -4.60
C ALA A 60 -0.34 1.21 -4.74
N LYS A 61 -0.58 0.19 -5.58
CA LYS A 61 0.42 -0.85 -5.92
C LYS A 61 1.72 -0.21 -6.40
N SER A 62 1.63 0.71 -7.35
CA SER A 62 2.78 1.38 -7.95
C SER A 62 3.59 2.19 -6.93
N TYR A 63 2.91 2.96 -6.08
CA TYR A 63 3.57 3.76 -5.03
C TYR A 63 4.16 2.90 -3.91
N TYR A 64 3.52 1.80 -3.50
CA TYR A 64 4.14 0.86 -2.58
C TYR A 64 5.40 0.22 -3.17
N CYS A 65 5.36 -0.19 -4.44
CA CYS A 65 6.56 -0.70 -5.13
C CYS A 65 7.67 0.36 -5.15
N GLN A 66 7.34 1.62 -5.38
CA GLN A 66 8.32 2.71 -5.35
C GLN A 66 8.91 2.91 -3.95
N ALA A 67 8.07 2.88 -2.90
CA ALA A 67 8.53 2.95 -1.51
C ALA A 67 9.52 1.81 -1.19
N ILE A 68 9.25 0.59 -1.66
CA ILE A 68 10.14 -0.57 -1.47
C ILE A 68 11.43 -0.45 -2.27
N LYS A 69 11.39 0.10 -3.49
CA LYS A 69 12.61 0.37 -4.27
C LYS A 69 13.53 1.37 -3.56
N LEU A 70 12.95 2.40 -2.92
CA LEU A 70 13.69 3.42 -2.20
C LEU A 70 14.21 2.92 -0.85
N ASN A 71 13.39 2.18 -0.11
CA ASN A 71 13.79 1.52 1.12
C ASN A 71 13.21 0.11 1.18
N PRO A 72 14.03 -0.92 0.91
CA PRO A 72 13.60 -2.30 1.00
C PRO A 72 13.01 -2.60 2.38
N MET A 73 13.55 -2.04 3.47
CA MET A 73 13.17 -2.32 4.87
C MET A 73 11.77 -1.83 5.27
N ASN A 74 11.04 -1.14 4.39
CA ASN A 74 9.70 -0.68 4.70
C ASN A 74 8.69 -1.85 4.79
N MET A 75 8.46 -2.35 6.01
CA MET A 75 7.55 -3.47 6.25
C MET A 75 6.10 -3.13 5.87
N ARG A 76 5.68 -1.89 6.13
CA ARG A 76 4.33 -1.41 5.83
C ARG A 76 4.05 -1.44 4.33
N ALA A 77 5.01 -1.04 3.51
CA ALA A 77 4.87 -1.12 2.06
C ALA A 77 4.82 -2.57 1.53
N LEU A 78 5.53 -3.52 2.15
CA LEU A 78 5.42 -4.95 1.78
C LEU A 78 4.00 -5.47 2.04
N TYR A 79 3.44 -5.19 3.21
CA TYR A 79 2.05 -5.55 3.51
C TYR A 79 1.05 -4.83 2.61
N GLY A 80 1.28 -3.54 2.32
CA GLY A 80 0.48 -2.76 1.39
C GLY A 80 0.44 -3.38 0.00
N ILE A 81 1.57 -3.86 -0.52
CA ILE A 81 1.65 -4.61 -1.79
C ILE A 81 0.75 -5.85 -1.75
N VAL A 82 0.91 -6.69 -0.72
CA VAL A 82 0.16 -7.94 -0.59
C VAL A 82 -1.35 -7.67 -0.56
N LEU A 83 -1.77 -6.75 0.30
CA LEU A 83 -3.17 -6.38 0.47
C LEU A 83 -3.77 -5.79 -0.81
N THR A 84 -3.05 -4.85 -1.43
CA THR A 84 -3.50 -4.20 -2.67
C THR A 84 -3.63 -5.22 -3.79
N CYS A 85 -2.69 -6.15 -3.93
CA CYS A 85 -2.74 -7.18 -4.95
C CYS A 85 -3.90 -8.16 -4.75
N TYR A 86 -4.21 -8.57 -3.51
CA TYR A 86 -5.39 -9.39 -3.25
C TYR A 86 -6.68 -8.68 -3.68
N ASN A 87 -6.80 -7.39 -3.37
CA ASN A 87 -7.96 -6.58 -3.75
C ASN A 87 -8.05 -6.33 -5.27
N ILE A 88 -6.92 -6.15 -5.96
CA ILE A 88 -6.88 -6.09 -7.42
C ILE A 88 -7.35 -7.42 -8.02
N ILE A 89 -6.92 -8.57 -7.48
CA ILE A 89 -7.32 -9.90 -7.97
C ILE A 89 -8.81 -10.17 -7.74
N ALA A 90 -9.38 -9.70 -6.62
CA ALA A 90 -10.79 -9.84 -6.30
C ALA A 90 -11.70 -8.96 -7.18
N SER A 91 -11.17 -7.87 -7.75
CA SER A 91 -11.94 -6.96 -8.61
C SER A 91 -12.33 -7.60 -9.94
N GLN A 92 -13.59 -7.39 -10.35
CA GLN A 92 -14.12 -7.84 -11.65
C GLN A 92 -13.41 -7.18 -12.85
N LYS A 93 -12.78 -6.02 -12.65
CA LYS A 93 -12.01 -5.31 -13.69
C LYS A 93 -10.63 -5.93 -13.94
N CYS A 94 -10.22 -6.92 -13.15
CA CYS A 94 -8.91 -7.54 -13.25
C CYS A 94 -8.79 -8.46 -14.46
N THR A 95 -7.77 -8.24 -15.29
CA THR A 95 -7.47 -9.09 -16.43
C THR A 95 -6.60 -10.29 -16.00
N SER A 96 -6.64 -11.38 -16.77
CA SER A 96 -5.81 -12.57 -16.50
C SER A 96 -4.30 -12.27 -16.43
N SER A 97 -3.83 -11.30 -17.24
CA SER A 97 -2.43 -10.85 -17.23
C SER A 97 -2.08 -10.18 -15.89
N LYS A 98 -2.89 -9.19 -15.49
CA LYS A 98 -2.69 -8.47 -14.22
C LYS A 98 -2.83 -9.37 -13.00
N LYS A 99 -3.75 -10.35 -13.05
CA LYS A 99 -3.88 -11.37 -12.01
C LYS A 99 -2.60 -12.18 -11.84
N LYS A 100 -1.93 -12.57 -12.93
CA LYS A 100 -0.65 -13.29 -12.86
C LYS A 100 0.45 -12.41 -12.27
N GLU A 101 0.56 -11.15 -12.71
CA GLU A 101 1.50 -10.17 -12.18
C GLU A 101 1.31 -9.96 -10.67
N ALA A 102 0.06 -9.72 -10.24
CA ALA A 102 -0.30 -9.53 -8.83
C ALA A 102 0.05 -10.76 -7.97
N ASN A 103 -0.21 -11.98 -8.45
CA ASN A 103 0.17 -13.21 -7.74
C ASN A 103 1.69 -13.38 -7.60
N ASN A 104 2.45 -13.03 -8.63
CA ASN A 104 3.92 -13.06 -8.57
C ASN A 104 4.42 -12.05 -7.53
N LEU A 105 3.83 -10.85 -7.50
CA LEU A 105 4.21 -9.80 -6.58
C LEU A 105 3.84 -10.13 -5.13
N ILE A 106 2.68 -10.76 -4.90
CA ILE A 106 2.28 -11.30 -3.58
C ILE A 106 3.32 -12.32 -3.11
N THR A 107 3.61 -13.34 -3.93
CA THR A 107 4.58 -14.39 -3.58
C THR A 107 5.94 -13.79 -3.23
N TRP A 108 6.39 -12.80 -4.01
CA TRP A 108 7.65 -12.10 -3.75
C TRP A 108 7.63 -11.32 -2.43
N ALA A 109 6.57 -10.55 -2.17
CA ALA A 109 6.45 -9.74 -0.96
C ALA A 109 6.33 -10.61 0.29
N LEU A 110 5.56 -11.71 0.24
CA LEU A 110 5.45 -12.67 1.33
C LEU A 110 6.79 -13.34 1.65
N LYS A 111 7.54 -13.76 0.62
CA LYS A 111 8.89 -14.30 0.83
C LYS A 111 9.80 -13.31 1.58
N ARG A 112 9.77 -12.02 1.20
CA ARG A 112 10.52 -10.95 1.87
C ARG A 112 10.06 -10.75 3.32
N ILE A 113 8.76 -10.82 3.58
CA ILE A 113 8.18 -10.74 4.93
C ILE A 113 8.69 -11.89 5.79
N HIS A 114 8.62 -13.14 5.30
CA HIS A 114 9.13 -14.33 5.97
C HIS A 114 10.63 -14.21 6.30
N GLU A 115 11.45 -13.78 5.34
CA GLU A 115 12.88 -13.57 5.55
C GLU A 115 13.14 -12.63 6.74
N ARG A 116 12.38 -11.53 6.87
CA ARG A 116 12.52 -10.57 7.99
C ARG A 116 12.09 -11.11 9.34
N TYR A 117 10.99 -11.85 9.38
CA TYR A 117 10.51 -12.43 10.63
C TYR A 117 11.46 -13.51 11.13
N ARG A 118 12.08 -14.27 10.22
CA ARG A 118 13.15 -15.22 10.56
C ARG A 118 14.37 -14.52 11.13
N GLU A 119 14.80 -13.40 10.54
CA GLU A 119 15.88 -12.57 11.10
C GLU A 119 15.54 -12.03 12.50
N SER A 120 14.25 -11.84 12.80
CA SER A 120 13.75 -11.35 14.08
C SER A 120 13.40 -12.47 15.09
N ASN A 121 13.74 -13.73 14.78
CA ASN A 121 13.44 -14.93 15.59
C ASN A 121 11.95 -15.12 15.93
N VAL A 122 11.04 -14.72 15.03
CA VAL A 122 9.60 -14.95 15.18
C VAL A 122 9.23 -16.32 14.58
N GLU A 123 8.31 -17.02 15.23
CA GLU A 123 7.85 -18.34 14.79
C GLU A 123 7.10 -18.28 13.43
N ASP A 124 7.47 -19.17 12.50
CA ASP A 124 6.87 -19.25 11.15
C ASP A 124 5.33 -19.43 11.19
N ASN A 125 4.79 -20.07 12.25
CA ASN A 125 3.35 -20.24 12.44
C ASN A 125 2.62 -18.90 12.60
N GLN A 126 3.23 -17.93 13.29
CA GLN A 126 2.64 -16.61 13.51
C GLN A 126 2.62 -15.81 12.21
N VAL A 127 3.69 -15.90 11.41
CA VAL A 127 3.78 -15.25 10.10
C VAL A 127 2.70 -15.81 9.16
N THR A 128 2.57 -17.14 9.10
CA THR A 128 1.55 -17.82 8.28
C THR A 128 0.12 -17.43 8.68
N ALA A 129 -0.14 -17.24 9.97
CA ALA A 129 -1.43 -16.78 10.46
C ALA A 129 -1.76 -15.36 9.95
N ILE A 130 -0.78 -14.45 9.96
CA ILE A 130 -0.93 -13.09 9.43
C ILE A 130 -1.19 -13.13 7.91
N GLU A 131 -0.49 -13.98 7.17
CA GLU A 131 -0.71 -14.14 5.72
C GLU A 131 -2.13 -14.58 5.38
N ASN A 132 -2.64 -15.58 6.11
CA ASN A 132 -4.00 -16.07 5.95
C ASN A 132 -5.01 -14.95 6.25
N LEU A 133 -4.79 -14.19 7.33
CA LEU A 133 -5.64 -13.04 7.66
C LEU A 133 -5.62 -11.99 6.54
N MET A 134 -4.44 -11.64 6.00
CA MET A 134 -4.32 -10.67 4.91
C MET A 134 -5.03 -11.12 3.63
N SER A 135 -5.04 -12.42 3.33
CA SER A 135 -5.80 -12.97 2.20
C SER A 135 -7.32 -12.86 2.37
N SER A 136 -7.78 -12.85 3.64
CA SER A 136 -9.20 -12.75 3.99
C SER A 136 -9.72 -11.31 4.06
N LEU A 137 -8.82 -10.33 4.22
CA LEU A 137 -9.12 -8.89 4.28
C LEU A 137 -9.41 -8.29 2.88
N GLN A 138 -10.34 -8.92 2.16
CA GLN A 138 -10.85 -8.39 0.91
C GLN A 138 -11.83 -7.26 1.21
N ILE A 139 -11.70 -6.14 0.49
CA ILE A 139 -12.69 -5.07 0.51
C ILE A 139 -13.92 -5.63 -0.20
N ASN A 140 -14.85 -6.19 0.57
CA ASN A 140 -16.20 -6.43 0.08
C ASN A 140 -16.75 -5.08 -0.37
N SER A 141 -16.88 -4.90 -1.68
CA SER A 141 -17.69 -3.82 -2.22
C SER A 141 -19.08 -3.98 -1.63
N ALA A 142 -19.40 -3.18 -0.60
CA ALA A 142 -20.77 -3.05 -0.14
C ALA A 142 -21.60 -2.75 -1.37
N THR A 143 -22.54 -3.64 -1.64
CA THR A 143 -23.53 -3.51 -2.71
C THR A 143 -24.17 -2.15 -2.55
N ASN A 144 -24.21 -1.38 -3.64
CA ASN A 144 -24.79 -0.04 -3.73
C ASN A 144 -25.98 0.14 -2.77
N LEU A 145 -25.86 1.09 -1.84
CA LEU A 145 -27.01 1.76 -1.20
C LEU A 145 -27.28 3.05 -1.97
#